data_AF-A0A542FW12-F1
#
_entry.id   AF-A0A542FW12-F1
#
_cell.length_a   1.000
_cell.length_b   1.000
_cell.length_c   1.000
_cell.angle_alpha   90.00
_cell.angle_beta   90.00
_cell.angle_gamma   90.00
#
_symmetry.space_group_name_H-M   'P 1'
#
loop_
_entity.id
_entity.type
_entity.pdbx_description
1 polymer ?
#
loop_
_entity_poly.entity_id
_entity_poly.type
_entity_poly.pdbx_seq_one_letter_code
_entity_poly.pdbx_strand_id
1 'polypeptide(L)'
;MRPRRWALVVASAAYAVVLWYLTLRPVPYEPEVQGIVDLVVAWFARYDVTAWLTLDRVEFLSNVGLFVPFGALAVLWGARWWIAVVCGLAASGIIELVQLSLLAERVPDIRDLVANTTGAAVGAALTILIVRAVRRRSRGSDVVRA
;
A
#
# COMPACT_ATOMS: atom_id res chain seq x y z
N MET A 1 27.36 -4.73 8.87
CA MET A 1 25.89 -4.72 9.11
C MET A 1 25.31 -6.09 8.74
N ARG A 2 24.40 -6.66 9.53
CA ARG A 2 23.84 -8.02 9.27
C ARG A 2 23.11 -8.06 7.92
N PRO A 3 23.21 -9.14 7.11
CA PRO A 3 22.66 -9.22 5.74
C PRO A 3 21.15 -8.93 5.66
N ARG A 4 20.41 -9.27 6.72
CA ARG A 4 18.99 -8.93 6.87
C ARG A 4 18.68 -7.43 6.83
N ARG A 5 19.56 -6.59 7.40
CA ARG A 5 19.35 -5.13 7.40
C ARG A 5 19.56 -4.53 6.02
N TRP A 6 20.55 -5.02 5.26
CA TRP A 6 20.77 -4.59 3.88
C TRP A 6 19.57 -4.88 2.99
N ALA A 7 19.00 -6.09 3.09
CA ALA A 7 17.80 -6.45 2.33
C ALA A 7 16.62 -5.51 2.64
N LEU A 8 16.41 -5.14 3.91
CA LEU A 8 15.35 -4.19 4.29
C LEU A 8 15.62 -2.79 3.75
N VAL A 9 16.86 -2.31 3.78
CA VAL A 9 17.22 -1.01 3.19
C VAL A 9 16.94 -0.99 1.70
N VAL A 10 17.39 -2.02 0.97
CA VAL A 10 17.16 -2.13 -0.48
C VAL A 10 15.67 -2.21 -0.78
N ALA A 11 14.91 -3.02 -0.04
CA ALA A 11 13.47 -3.13 -0.21
C ALA A 11 12.76 -1.80 0.07
N SER A 12 13.13 -1.09 1.14
CA SER A 12 12.58 0.22 1.47
C SER A 12 12.92 1.27 0.41
N ALA A 13 14.15 1.28 -0.11
CA ALA A 13 14.57 2.21 -1.15
C ALA A 13 13.84 1.94 -2.47
N ALA A 14 13.79 0.68 -2.91
CA ALA A 14 13.05 0.29 -4.12
C ALA A 14 11.56 0.63 -3.99
N TYR A 15 10.96 0.33 -2.83
CA TYR A 15 9.58 0.70 -2.54
C TYR A 15 9.36 2.21 -2.57
N ALA A 16 10.27 3.01 -1.99
CA ALA A 16 10.15 4.47 -1.99
C ALA A 16 10.19 5.04 -3.42
N VAL A 17 11.04 4.48 -4.30
CA VAL A 17 11.09 4.86 -5.73
C VAL A 17 9.78 4.53 -6.43
N VAL A 18 9.24 3.33 -6.21
CA VAL A 18 7.95 2.92 -6.78
C VAL A 18 6.82 3.80 -6.27
N LEU A 19 6.77 4.06 -4.96
CA LEU A 19 5.76 4.91 -4.34
C LEU A 19 5.81 6.32 -4.93
N TRP A 20 7.00 6.93 -4.96
CA TRP A 20 7.22 8.24 -5.57
C TRP A 20 6.75 8.28 -7.03
N TYR A 21 7.15 7.27 -7.82
CA TYR A 21 6.83 7.19 -9.24
C TYR A 21 5.35 6.91 -9.50
N LEU A 22 4.60 6.31 -8.58
CA LEU A 22 3.17 6.07 -8.76
C LEU A 22 2.31 7.22 -8.23
N THR A 23 2.72 7.88 -7.15
CA THR A 23 1.90 8.93 -6.51
C THR A 23 2.16 10.33 -7.06
N LEU A 24 3.39 10.63 -7.49
CA LEU A 24 3.77 12.00 -7.91
C LEU A 24 3.84 12.18 -9.43
N ARG A 25 3.16 11.32 -10.20
CA ARG A 25 2.97 11.59 -11.63
C ARG A 25 1.93 12.69 -11.84
N PRO A 26 2.20 13.66 -12.74
CA PRO A 26 1.25 14.71 -13.09
C PRO A 26 -0.11 14.14 -13.51
N VAL A 27 -0.08 13.16 -14.42
CA VAL A 27 -1.27 12.45 -14.89
C VAL A 27 -1.27 11.03 -14.29
N PRO A 28 -2.30 10.61 -13.54
CA PRO A 28 -2.35 9.28 -12.93
C PRO A 28 -2.38 8.14 -13.96
N TYR A 29 -3.06 8.35 -15.08
CA TYR A 29 -3.18 7.40 -16.18
C TYR A 29 -2.92 8.12 -17.49
N GLU A 30 -2.13 7.54 -18.39
CA GLU A 30 -2.17 8.00 -19.77
C GLU A 30 -3.59 7.80 -20.31
N PRO A 31 -4.10 8.68 -21.20
CA PRO A 31 -5.48 8.61 -21.69
C PRO A 31 -5.85 7.22 -22.25
N GLU A 32 -4.88 6.53 -22.83
CA GLU A 32 -5.00 5.17 -23.35
C GLU A 32 -5.20 4.12 -22.23
N VAL A 33 -4.49 4.26 -21.11
CA VAL A 33 -4.66 3.38 -19.94
C VAL A 33 -6.01 3.63 -19.30
N GLN A 34 -6.43 4.89 -19.19
CA GLN A 34 -7.74 5.24 -18.64
C GLN A 34 -8.88 4.64 -19.47
N GLY A 35 -8.81 4.73 -20.80
CA GLY A 35 -9.80 4.10 -21.68
C GLY A 35 -9.89 2.58 -21.54
N ILE A 36 -8.78 1.89 -21.29
CA ILE A 36 -8.78 0.45 -21.01
C ILE A 36 -9.45 0.15 -19.66
N VAL A 37 -9.12 0.91 -18.61
CA VAL A 37 -9.73 0.73 -17.29
C VAL A 37 -11.23 0.98 -17.36
N ASP A 38 -11.66 2.04 -18.05
CA ASP A 38 -13.08 2.35 -18.25
C ASP A 38 -13.81 1.25 -19.00
N LEU A 39 -13.19 0.68 -20.04
CA LEU A 39 -13.76 -0.45 -20.78
C LEU A 39 -13.93 -1.70 -19.90
N VAL A 40 -12.93 -2.01 -19.07
CA VAL A 40 -12.95 -3.15 -18.16
C VAL A 40 -13.99 -2.96 -17.06
N VAL A 41 -14.05 -1.78 -16.44
CA VAL A 41 -15.07 -1.43 -15.45
C VAL A 41 -16.46 -1.49 -16.06
N ALA A 42 -16.66 -0.93 -17.26
CA ALA A 42 -17.93 -0.98 -17.97
C ALA A 42 -18.34 -2.41 -18.35
N TRP A 43 -17.39 -3.32 -18.58
CA TRP A 43 -17.66 -4.74 -18.80
C TRP A 43 -18.15 -5.43 -17.52
N PHE A 44 -17.47 -5.20 -16.38
CA PHE A 44 -17.91 -5.73 -15.08
C PHE A 44 -19.24 -5.15 -14.60
N ALA A 45 -19.55 -3.91 -14.98
CA ALA A 45 -20.82 -3.27 -14.67
C ALA A 45 -22.03 -3.96 -15.33
N ARG A 46 -21.81 -4.83 -16.33
CA ARG A 46 -22.88 -5.60 -16.99
C ARG A 46 -23.45 -6.73 -16.13
N TYR A 47 -22.75 -7.13 -15.07
CA TYR A 47 -23.20 -8.17 -14.17
C TYR A 47 -23.49 -7.58 -12.79
N ASP A 48 -24.69 -7.81 -12.26
CA ASP A 48 -25.13 -7.25 -10.96
C ASP A 48 -24.16 -7.61 -9.82
N VAL A 49 -23.57 -8.81 -9.87
CA VAL A 49 -22.62 -9.30 -8.86
C VAL A 49 -21.29 -8.54 -8.87
N THR A 50 -20.91 -7.93 -9.99
CA THR A 50 -19.65 -7.16 -10.15
C THR A 50 -19.87 -5.68 -10.42
N ALA A 51 -21.12 -5.21 -10.49
CA ALA A 51 -21.47 -3.81 -10.68
C ALA A 51 -20.95 -2.88 -9.57
N TRP A 52 -20.56 -3.45 -8.43
CA TRP A 52 -19.93 -2.71 -7.35
C TRP A 52 -18.47 -2.31 -7.67
N LEU A 53 -17.83 -2.88 -8.68
CA LEU A 53 -16.44 -2.63 -9.05
C LEU A 53 -16.31 -1.37 -9.92
N THR A 54 -16.59 -0.20 -9.34
CA THR A 54 -16.47 1.09 -10.02
C THR A 54 -15.01 1.57 -10.07
N LEU A 55 -14.72 2.52 -10.98
CA LEU A 55 -13.40 3.14 -11.10
C LEU A 55 -12.90 3.68 -9.74
N ASP A 56 -13.75 4.42 -9.03
CA ASP A 56 -13.46 4.93 -7.68
C ASP A 56 -13.01 3.85 -6.69
N ARG A 57 -13.62 2.65 -6.76
CA ARG A 57 -13.26 1.55 -5.88
C ARG A 57 -11.96 0.89 -6.31
N VAL A 58 -11.72 0.79 -7.62
CA VAL A 58 -10.44 0.30 -8.14
C VAL A 58 -9.31 1.22 -7.72
N GLU A 59 -9.49 2.53 -7.80
CA GLU A 59 -8.54 3.54 -7.31
C GLU A 59 -8.32 3.40 -5.80
N PHE A 60 -9.40 3.36 -5.01
CA PHE A 60 -9.31 3.17 -3.56
C PHE A 60 -8.53 1.89 -3.19
N LEU A 61 -8.87 0.76 -3.80
CA LEU A 61 -8.20 -0.52 -3.53
C LEU A 61 -6.74 -0.52 -4.00
N SER A 62 -6.44 0.18 -5.09
CA SER A 62 -5.06 0.35 -5.58
C SER A 62 -4.23 1.17 -4.59
N ASN A 63 -4.79 2.25 -4.03
CA ASN A 63 -4.14 3.05 -2.99
C ASN A 63 -3.93 2.26 -1.68
N VAL A 64 -4.94 1.49 -1.25
CA VAL A 64 -4.79 0.52 -0.15
C VAL A 64 -3.64 -0.44 -0.43
N GLY A 65 -3.63 -1.07 -1.62
CA GLY A 65 -2.59 -2.02 -2.03
C GLY A 65 -1.19 -1.40 -2.06
N LEU A 66 -1.08 -0.15 -2.51
CA LEU A 66 0.18 0.58 -2.57
C LEU A 66 0.79 0.82 -1.19
N PHE A 67 -0.04 1.06 -0.16
CA PHE A 67 0.41 1.28 1.22
C PHE A 67 0.55 0.01 2.07
N VAL A 68 0.09 -1.15 1.61
CA VAL A 68 0.32 -2.43 2.32
C VAL A 68 1.83 -2.70 2.53
N PRO A 69 2.70 -2.58 1.52
CA PRO A 69 4.14 -2.71 1.73
C PRO A 69 4.72 -1.70 2.72
N PHE A 70 4.19 -0.46 2.77
CA PHE A 70 4.61 0.54 3.77
C PHE A 70 4.42 0.03 5.20
N GLY A 71 3.20 -0.42 5.51
CA GLY A 71 2.86 -0.95 6.84
C GLY A 71 3.69 -2.19 7.19
N ALA A 72 3.92 -3.06 6.21
CA ALA A 72 4.75 -4.24 6.37
C ALA A 72 6.22 -3.89 6.69
N LEU A 73 6.82 -3.02 5.89
CA LEU A 73 8.19 -2.56 6.08
C LEU A 73 8.38 -1.88 7.44
N ALA A 74 7.43 -1.03 7.87
CA ALA A 74 7.48 -0.39 9.18
C ALA A 74 7.57 -1.42 10.32
N VAL A 75 6.73 -2.47 10.29
CA VAL A 75 6.78 -3.56 11.28
C VAL A 75 8.08 -4.36 11.18
N LEU A 76 8.59 -4.63 9.97
CA LEU A 76 9.85 -5.35 9.77
C LEU A 76 11.07 -4.56 10.28
N TRP A 77 11.00 -3.23 10.25
CA TRP A 77 11.96 -2.32 10.88
C TRP A 77 11.80 -2.24 12.41
N GLY A 78 10.77 -2.86 12.98
CA GLY A 78 10.53 -2.95 14.41
C GLY A 78 9.52 -1.94 14.96
N ALA A 79 8.83 -1.19 14.09
CA ALA A 79 7.77 -0.29 14.52
C ALA A 79 6.57 -1.07 15.11
N ARG A 80 5.86 -0.43 16.03
CA ARG A 80 4.56 -0.92 16.51
C ARG A 80 3.51 -0.69 15.42
N TRP A 81 2.47 -1.53 15.38
CA TRP A 81 1.42 -1.42 14.36
C TRP A 81 0.79 -0.02 14.27
N TRP A 82 0.54 0.63 15.42
CA TRP A 82 -0.05 1.97 15.44
C TRP A 82 0.92 3.04 14.91
N ILE A 83 2.24 2.86 15.08
CA ILE A 83 3.25 3.76 14.50
C ILE A 83 3.19 3.63 12.97
N ALA A 84 3.08 2.41 12.45
CA ALA A 84 2.94 2.20 11.01
C ALA A 84 1.70 2.91 10.44
N VAL A 85 0.57 2.90 11.16
CA VAL A 85 -0.66 3.61 10.78
C VAL A 85 -0.46 5.13 10.81
N VAL A 86 0.09 5.68 11.90
CA VAL A 86 0.35 7.13 12.02
C VAL A 86 1.32 7.62 10.96
N CYS A 87 2.42 6.88 10.72
CA CYS A 87 3.36 7.20 9.67
C CYS A 87 2.74 7.07 8.27
N GLY A 88 1.84 6.11 8.06
CA GLY A 88 1.09 5.96 6.81
C GLY A 88 0.18 7.16 6.55
N LEU A 89 -0.57 7.60 7.55
CA LEU A 89 -1.40 8.81 7.47
C LEU A 89 -0.54 10.05 7.19
N ALA A 90 0.57 10.22 7.91
CA ALA A 90 1.47 11.35 7.71
C ALA A 90 2.10 11.34 6.30
N ALA A 91 2.55 10.18 5.82
CA ALA A 91 3.08 10.03 4.47
C ALA A 91 2.01 10.34 3.40
N SER A 92 0.78 9.88 3.60
CA SER A 92 -0.33 10.20 2.70
C SER A 92 -0.62 11.70 2.65
N GLY A 93 -0.66 12.37 3.82
CA GLY A 93 -0.85 13.82 3.88
C GLY A 93 0.29 14.59 3.20
N ILE A 94 1.54 14.13 3.35
CA ILE A 94 2.69 14.71 2.63
C ILE A 94 2.51 14.55 1.12
N ILE A 95 2.09 13.37 0.65
CA ILE A 95 1.84 13.13 -0.78
C ILE A 95 0.79 14.11 -1.32
N GLU A 96 -0.35 14.25 -0.63
CA GLU A 96 -1.39 15.20 -1.05
C GLU A 96 -0.91 16.65 -1.08
N LEU A 97 -0.15 17.08 -0.06
CA LEU A 97 0.41 18.43 -0.01
C LEU A 97 1.37 18.67 -1.18
N VAL A 98 2.20 17.67 -1.52
CA VAL A 98 3.12 17.75 -2.66
C VAL A 98 2.35 17.79 -3.98
N GLN A 99 1.32 16.96 -4.14
CA GLN A 99 0.46 16.97 -5.32
C GLN A 99 -0.25 18.32 -5.48
N LEU A 100 -0.86 18.85 -4.42
CA LEU A 100 -1.51 20.17 -4.44
C LEU A 100 -0.53 21.29 -4.80
N SER A 101 0.71 21.22 -4.32
CA SER A 101 1.70 22.29 -4.51
C SER A 101 2.38 22.24 -5.87
N LEU A 102 2.57 21.04 -6.44
CA LEU A 102 3.40 20.83 -7.63
C LEU A 102 2.62 20.35 -8.86
N LEU A 103 1.41 19.81 -8.69
CA LEU A 103 0.60 19.22 -9.76
C LEU A 103 -0.76 19.94 -9.82
N ALA A 104 -0.83 21.01 -10.63
CA ALA A 104 -1.99 21.91 -10.71
C ALA A 104 -3.33 21.23 -11.06
N GLU A 105 -3.29 20.02 -11.61
CA GLU A 105 -4.46 19.22 -12.00
C GLU A 105 -4.92 18.25 -10.89
N ARG A 106 -4.16 18.11 -9.79
CA ARG A 106 -4.47 17.18 -8.70
C ARG A 106 -5.17 17.91 -7.56
N VAL A 107 -6.39 17.51 -7.27
CA VAL A 107 -7.14 17.95 -6.09
C VAL A 107 -6.93 16.92 -4.97
N PRO A 108 -6.53 17.35 -3.75
CA PRO A 108 -6.46 16.47 -2.57
C PRO A 108 -7.80 15.79 -2.30
N ASP A 109 -7.78 14.50 -1.98
CA ASP A 109 -8.98 13.72 -1.74
C ASP A 109 -8.83 12.92 -0.44
N ILE A 110 -9.65 13.25 0.55
CA ILE A 110 -9.71 12.55 1.85
C ILE A 110 -9.81 11.02 1.68
N ARG A 111 -10.43 10.55 0.58
CA ARG A 111 -10.50 9.14 0.22
C ARG A 111 -9.11 8.50 0.08
N ASP A 112 -8.13 9.21 -0.45
CA ASP A 112 -6.76 8.73 -0.60
C ASP A 112 -6.05 8.63 0.75
N LEU A 113 -6.25 9.61 1.64
CA LEU A 113 -5.79 9.51 3.04
C LEU A 113 -6.33 8.26 3.71
N VAL A 114 -7.63 8.01 3.58
CA VAL A 114 -8.28 6.85 4.17
C VAL A 114 -7.77 5.55 3.55
N ALA A 115 -7.65 5.49 2.23
CA ALA A 115 -7.15 4.32 1.50
C ALA A 115 -5.72 3.96 1.93
N ASN A 116 -4.81 4.94 1.88
CA ASN A 116 -3.41 4.75 2.20
C ASN A 116 -3.21 4.37 3.67
N THR A 117 -3.94 5.03 4.59
CA THR A 117 -3.90 4.70 6.02
C THR A 117 -4.43 3.29 6.29
N THR A 118 -5.48 2.88 5.57
CA THR A 118 -6.03 1.51 5.62
C THR A 118 -5.01 0.50 5.11
N GLY A 119 -4.34 0.79 4.00
CA GLY A 119 -3.24 -0.02 3.46
C GLY A 119 -2.13 -0.23 4.48
N ALA A 120 -1.67 0.85 5.13
CA ALA A 120 -0.65 0.77 6.17
C ALA A 120 -1.10 -0.10 7.37
N ALA A 121 -2.36 0.01 7.79
CA ALA A 121 -2.93 -0.83 8.85
C ALA A 121 -2.97 -2.31 8.45
N VAL A 122 -3.48 -2.62 7.25
CA VAL A 122 -3.56 -3.98 6.70
C VAL A 122 -2.16 -4.60 6.58
N GLY A 123 -1.20 -3.86 6.01
CA GLY A 123 0.17 -4.32 5.85
C GLY A 123 0.86 -4.63 7.18
N ALA A 124 0.67 -3.76 8.18
CA ALA A 124 1.17 -4.00 9.53
C ALA A 124 0.53 -5.24 10.16
N ALA A 125 -0.80 -5.38 10.06
CA ALA A 125 -1.54 -6.51 10.61
C ALA A 125 -1.10 -7.84 9.98
N LEU A 126 -1.07 -7.92 8.65
CA LEU A 126 -0.65 -9.11 7.91
C LEU A 126 0.77 -9.53 8.28
N THR A 127 1.70 -8.57 8.34
CA THR A 127 3.11 -8.84 8.69
C THR A 127 3.23 -9.39 10.11
N ILE A 128 2.49 -8.82 11.07
CA ILE A 128 2.47 -9.32 12.45
C ILE A 128 1.94 -10.75 12.51
N LEU A 129 0.85 -11.05 11.80
CA LEU A 129 0.26 -12.39 11.76
C LEU A 129 1.23 -13.40 11.16
N ILE A 130 1.86 -13.07 10.02
CA ILE A 130 2.84 -13.93 9.34
C ILE A 130 4.06 -14.18 10.26
N VAL A 131 4.66 -13.13 10.82
CA VAL A 131 5.83 -13.26 11.71
C VAL A 131 5.50 -14.12 12.93
N ARG A 132 4.30 -13.96 13.52
CA ARG A 132 3.84 -14.80 14.63
C ARG A 132 3.66 -16.26 14.21
N ALA A 133 3.04 -16.51 13.07
CA ALA A 133 2.82 -17.87 12.55
C ALA A 133 4.14 -18.60 12.26
N VAL A 134 5.12 -17.91 11.65
CA VAL A 134 6.45 -18.47 11.37
C VAL A 134 7.18 -18.81 12.67
N ARG A 135 7.18 -17.90 13.66
CA ARG A 135 7.82 -18.15 14.96
C ARG A 135 7.19 -19.32 15.74
N ARG A 136 5.86 -19.49 15.63
CA ARG A 136 5.16 -20.64 16.26
C ARG A 136 5.59 -21.97 15.64
N ARG A 137 5.71 -22.04 14.31
CA ARG A 137 6.15 -23.26 13.61
C ARG A 137 7.57 -23.66 13.99
N SER A 138 8.51 -22.71 14.02
CA SER A 138 9.90 -23.03 14.40
C SER A 138 10.01 -23.63 15.80
N ARG A 139 9.25 -23.11 16.77
CA ARG A 139 9.23 -23.65 18.15
C ARG A 139 8.63 -25.05 18.23
N GLY A 140 7.61 -25.36 17.43
CA GLY A 140 7.02 -26.71 17.40
C GLY A 140 7.96 -27.75 16.81
N SER A 141 8.76 -27.38 15.81
CA SER A 141 9.76 -28.27 15.19
C SER A 141 10.94 -28.59 16.12
N ASP A 142 11.33 -27.66 16.99
CA ASP A 142 12.42 -27.88 17.95
C ASP A 142 12.01 -28.85 19.07
N VAL A 143 10.74 -28.82 19.51
CA VAL A 143 10.21 -29.73 20.56
C VAL A 143 10.06 -31.17 20.07
N VAL A 144 9.78 -31.40 18.78
CA VAL A 144 9.66 -32.76 18.22
C VAL A 144 11.03 -33.42 17.96
N ARG A 145 12.11 -32.64 17.94
CA ARG A 145 13.48 -33.12 17.69
C ARG A 145 14.31 -33.34 18.95
N ALA A 146 13.79 -33.01 20.13
CA ALA A 146 14.42 -33.22 21.44
C ALA A 146 13.84 -34.47 22.09
#